data_AF-A0A1Q5K554-F1
#
_entry.id   AF-A0A1Q5K554-F1
#
_cell.length_a   1.000
_cell.length_b   1.000
_cell.length_c   1.000
_cell.angle_alpha   90.00
_cell.angle_beta   90.00
_cell.angle_gamma   90.00
#
_symmetry.space_group_name_H-M   'P 1'
#
loop_
_entity.id
_entity.type
_entity.pdbx_description
1 polymer ?
#
loop_
_entity_poly.entity_id
_entity_poly.type
_entity_poly.pdbx_seq_one_letter_code
_entity_poly.pdbx_strand_id
1 'polypeptide(L)'
;MQRGLVHALAWSLATGAAVTVSWWGVHSVLAGTVYDPPRAVPVAAPSTEPLTSSTHRPAPSASPSPSPRATTPKPSAPASRKPSPSRTPAPNTPRPASGTTAAAGNARSYATDGGRVVFEMGAASAELVSATPEPGWSMRVWSNTTWIRVNFARDDGTTVSVFCTWNDHAPQVDIVNS
;
A
#
# COMPACT_ATOMS: atom_id res chain seq x y z
N MET A 1 51.35 21.14 -1.13
CA MET A 1 50.44 20.53 -0.13
C MET A 1 49.12 21.30 0.05
N GLN A 2 49.07 22.63 -0.15
CA GLN A 2 47.83 23.42 0.03
C GLN A 2 46.67 23.07 -0.92
N ARG A 3 46.96 22.65 -2.17
CA ARG A 3 45.92 22.35 -3.18
C ARG A 3 45.05 21.13 -2.84
N GLY A 4 45.59 20.14 -2.14
CA GLY A 4 44.83 18.97 -1.69
C GLY A 4 43.87 19.30 -0.54
N LEU A 5 44.29 20.16 0.39
CA LEU A 5 43.44 20.65 1.49
C LEU A 5 42.24 21.44 0.96
N VAL A 6 42.44 22.31 -0.03
CA VAL A 6 41.35 23.11 -0.62
C VAL A 6 40.33 22.21 -1.33
N HIS A 7 40.77 21.17 -2.05
CA HIS A 7 39.86 20.21 -2.69
C HIS A 7 39.08 19.37 -1.68
N ALA A 8 39.74 18.88 -0.63
CA ALA A 8 39.04 18.15 0.43
C ALA A 8 37.98 19.02 1.11
N LEU A 9 38.31 20.29 1.40
CA LEU A 9 37.41 21.22 2.06
C LEU A 9 36.24 21.63 1.15
N ALA A 10 36.49 21.84 -0.15
CA ALA A 10 35.45 22.09 -1.14
C ALA A 10 34.51 20.88 -1.31
N TRP A 11 35.08 19.67 -1.34
CA TRP A 11 34.29 18.44 -1.43
C TRP A 11 33.41 18.25 -0.19
N SER A 12 33.95 18.44 1.01
CA SER A 12 33.18 18.36 2.26
C SER A 12 32.06 19.41 2.33
N LEU A 13 32.31 20.64 1.89
CA LEU A 13 31.27 21.67 1.82
C LEU A 13 30.15 21.30 0.84
N ALA A 14 30.50 20.77 -0.33
CA ALA A 14 29.52 20.34 -1.32
C ALA A 14 28.64 19.20 -0.79
N THR A 15 29.22 18.20 -0.12
CA THR A 15 28.45 17.10 0.48
C THR A 15 27.59 17.59 1.65
N GLY A 16 28.11 18.46 2.49
CA GLY A 16 27.34 19.07 3.58
C GLY A 16 26.11 19.82 3.07
N ALA A 17 26.27 20.61 2.00
CA ALA A 17 25.16 21.31 1.36
C ALA A 17 24.13 20.36 0.75
N ALA A 18 24.56 19.26 0.12
CA ALA A 18 23.65 18.26 -0.42
C ALA A 18 22.81 17.58 0.67
N VAL A 19 23.44 17.23 1.80
CA VAL A 19 22.76 16.60 2.95
C VAL A 19 21.76 17.57 3.59
N THR A 20 22.11 18.84 3.77
CA THR A 20 21.19 19.83 4.36
C THR A 20 19.97 20.08 3.46
N VAL A 21 20.15 20.18 2.15
CA VAL A 21 19.03 20.32 1.20
C VAL A 21 18.14 19.06 1.20
N SER A 22 18.74 17.86 1.25
CA SER A 22 17.99 16.60 1.31
C SER A 22 17.15 16.51 2.59
N TRP A 23 17.76 16.83 3.75
CA TRP A 23 17.07 16.88 5.03
C TRP A 23 15.90 17.86 5.03
N TRP A 24 16.11 19.09 4.56
CA TRP A 24 15.07 20.12 4.54
C TRP A 24 13.88 19.72 3.66
N GLY A 25 14.14 19.06 2.52
CA GLY A 25 13.08 18.58 1.63
C GLY A 25 12.21 17.50 2.26
N VAL A 26 12.82 16.48 2.87
CA VAL A 26 12.09 15.38 3.54
C VAL A 26 11.31 15.88 4.75
N HIS A 27 11.95 16.70 5.59
CA HIS A 27 11.31 17.23 6.80
C HIS A 27 10.11 18.14 6.46
N SER A 28 10.20 18.94 5.40
CA SER A 28 9.09 19.82 4.97
C SER A 28 7.85 19.03 4.52
N VAL A 29 8.04 17.90 3.83
CA VAL A 29 6.93 17.05 3.39
C VAL A 29 6.23 16.41 4.59
N LEU A 30 7.01 15.91 5.55
CA LEU A 30 6.47 15.26 6.76
C LEU A 30 5.78 16.26 7.70
N ALA A 31 6.31 17.48 7.83
CA ALA A 31 5.66 18.54 8.61
C ALA A 31 4.31 18.97 8.00
N GLY A 32 4.12 18.80 6.69
CA GLY A 32 2.87 19.11 5.99
C GLY A 32 1.77 18.05 6.14
N THR A 33 2.05 16.88 6.73
CA THR A 33 1.04 15.82 6.93
C THR A 33 0.49 15.82 8.35
N VAL A 34 -0.04 16.96 8.80
CA VAL A 34 -0.83 17.03 10.04
C VAL A 34 -1.96 16.02 9.91
N TYR A 35 -1.81 14.94 10.66
CA TYR A 35 -2.75 13.84 10.81
C TYR A 35 -4.06 14.40 11.38
N ASP A 36 -5.16 14.32 10.63
CA ASP A 36 -6.49 14.63 11.17
C ASP A 36 -7.02 13.37 11.86
N PRO A 37 -7.05 13.32 13.21
CA PRO A 37 -7.56 12.17 13.93
C PRO A 37 -9.06 12.03 13.65
N PRO A 38 -9.56 10.81 13.34
CA PRO A 38 -10.95 10.62 12.95
C PRO A 38 -11.89 11.05 14.09
N ARG A 39 -12.68 12.10 13.85
CA ARG A 39 -13.79 12.47 14.73
C ARG A 39 -14.88 11.42 14.63
N ALA A 40 -15.22 10.82 15.78
CA ALA A 40 -16.29 9.85 15.91
C ALA A 40 -17.63 10.47 15.50
N VAL A 41 -18.29 9.86 14.52
CA VAL A 41 -19.70 10.13 14.18
C VAL A 41 -20.57 9.44 15.23
N PRO A 42 -21.45 10.15 15.95
CA PRO A 42 -22.36 9.51 16.89
C PRO A 42 -23.39 8.65 16.13
N VAL A 43 -23.37 7.34 16.36
CA VAL A 43 -24.43 6.42 15.92
C VAL A 43 -25.61 6.58 16.88
N ALA A 44 -26.71 7.15 16.39
CA ALA A 44 -27.98 7.06 17.10
C ALA A 44 -28.45 5.60 17.07
N ALA A 45 -28.51 4.96 18.24
CA ALA A 45 -29.04 3.60 18.38
C ALA A 45 -30.56 3.63 18.15
N PRO A 46 -31.12 2.85 17.21
CA PRO A 46 -32.55 2.62 17.17
C PRO A 46 -32.95 1.78 18.39
N SER A 47 -33.94 2.28 19.12
CA SER A 47 -34.56 1.65 20.28
C SER A 47 -35.01 0.22 19.99
N THR A 48 -34.60 -0.70 20.85
CA THR A 48 -35.00 -2.11 20.91
C THR A 48 -36.52 -2.26 21.03
N GLU A 49 -37.14 -2.93 20.06
CA GLU A 49 -38.36 -3.73 20.30
C GLU A 49 -38.16 -5.11 19.66
N PRO A 50 -38.32 -6.22 20.43
CA PRO A 50 -38.18 -7.57 19.90
C PRO A 50 -39.57 -8.13 19.55
N LEU A 51 -39.86 -8.37 18.27
CA LEU A 51 -41.04 -9.15 17.88
C LEU A 51 -40.70 -10.27 16.88
N THR A 52 -41.02 -11.47 17.35
CA THR A 52 -40.96 -12.79 16.73
C THR A 52 -42.18 -13.03 15.82
N SER A 53 -41.96 -13.76 14.72
CA SER A 53 -42.88 -14.70 14.02
C SER A 53 -43.78 -14.27 12.83
N SER A 54 -43.67 -15.12 11.80
CA SER A 54 -44.74 -15.77 11.01
C SER A 54 -45.32 -15.12 9.72
N THR A 55 -45.03 -15.80 8.61
CA THR A 55 -45.85 -16.15 7.42
C THR A 55 -47.14 -15.36 7.11
N HIS A 56 -47.24 -14.81 5.88
CA HIS A 56 -48.29 -15.10 4.84
C HIS A 56 -48.38 -13.97 3.77
N ARG A 57 -48.65 -14.34 2.50
CA ARG A 57 -48.93 -13.48 1.32
C ARG A 57 -50.43 -13.60 0.94
N PRO A 58 -51.21 -12.56 0.54
CA PRO A 58 -51.42 -12.22 -0.90
C PRO A 58 -51.63 -10.70 -1.20
N ALA A 59 -51.57 -10.33 -2.50
CA ALA A 59 -51.71 -8.97 -3.10
C ALA A 59 -53.18 -8.64 -3.53
N PRO A 60 -53.59 -7.56 -4.28
CA PRO A 60 -52.90 -6.39 -4.90
C PRO A 60 -53.68 -5.00 -4.88
N SER A 61 -53.14 -3.99 -5.62
CA SER A 61 -53.71 -2.69 -6.11
C SER A 61 -53.73 -1.48 -5.14
N ALA A 62 -53.39 -0.23 -5.51
CA ALA A 62 -53.50 0.49 -6.79
C ALA A 62 -52.38 1.55 -7.02
N SER A 63 -52.18 1.90 -8.30
CA SER A 63 -51.27 2.93 -8.85
C SER A 63 -51.95 4.32 -8.87
N PRO A 64 -51.20 5.44 -8.89
CA PRO A 64 -50.87 6.09 -10.17
C PRO A 64 -49.44 6.69 -10.27
N SER A 65 -48.95 6.75 -11.52
CA SER A 65 -47.69 7.37 -12.02
C SER A 65 -47.87 8.89 -12.25
N PRO A 66 -46.81 9.75 -12.25
CA PRO A 66 -45.94 9.93 -13.43
C PRO A 66 -44.43 10.18 -13.14
N SER A 67 -43.57 9.82 -14.11
CA SER A 67 -42.13 10.14 -14.24
C SER A 67 -41.90 11.63 -14.65
N PRO A 68 -40.69 12.26 -14.55
CA PRO A 68 -39.42 11.77 -15.16
C PRO A 68 -38.04 12.16 -14.53
N ARG A 69 -37.04 11.33 -14.86
CA ARG A 69 -35.62 11.63 -15.24
C ARG A 69 -34.54 12.04 -14.20
N ALA A 70 -33.45 11.23 -14.23
CA ALA A 70 -32.01 11.52 -13.98
C ALA A 70 -31.60 11.98 -12.56
N THR A 71 -30.46 11.65 -11.95
CA THR A 71 -29.17 11.07 -12.38
C THR A 71 -28.45 10.56 -11.12
N THR A 72 -27.56 9.61 -11.31
CA THR A 72 -26.73 8.88 -10.33
C THR A 72 -25.81 9.80 -9.48
N PRO A 73 -25.34 9.32 -8.30
CA PRO A 73 -24.56 10.11 -7.33
C PRO A 73 -23.10 10.32 -7.74
N LYS A 74 -22.54 11.46 -7.31
CA LYS A 74 -21.10 11.78 -7.32
C LYS A 74 -20.59 11.92 -5.88
N PRO A 75 -19.48 11.26 -5.54
CA PRO A 75 -18.41 11.92 -4.80
C PRO A 75 -17.06 11.65 -5.49
N SER A 76 -16.43 12.63 -6.17
CA SER A 76 -15.39 13.53 -5.65
C SER A 76 -14.18 12.82 -5.01
N ALA A 77 -13.14 12.62 -5.84
CA ALA A 77 -11.81 12.09 -5.51
C ALA A 77 -10.90 13.14 -4.84
N PRO A 78 -9.81 12.70 -4.17
CA PRO A 78 -8.60 13.51 -4.03
C PRO A 78 -7.40 12.95 -4.81
N ALA A 79 -6.54 13.88 -5.20
CA ALA A 79 -5.48 13.84 -6.20
C ALA A 79 -4.36 12.79 -6.03
N SER A 80 -4.09 12.06 -7.11
CA SER A 80 -2.87 11.27 -7.34
C SER A 80 -1.67 12.18 -7.63
N ARG A 81 -0.56 11.99 -6.90
CA ARG A 81 0.76 12.48 -7.33
C ARG A 81 1.45 11.42 -8.18
N LYS A 82 1.87 11.87 -9.36
CA LYS A 82 2.51 11.15 -10.47
C LYS A 82 3.96 10.74 -10.13
N PRO A 83 4.38 9.50 -10.46
CA PRO A 83 5.76 9.23 -10.82
C PRO A 83 5.89 9.19 -12.36
N SER A 84 6.95 9.84 -12.86
CA SER A 84 7.34 9.82 -14.28
C SER A 84 7.84 8.43 -14.70
N PRO A 85 7.55 7.95 -15.92
CA PRO A 85 8.10 6.70 -16.40
C PRO A 85 9.51 6.92 -16.96
N SER A 86 10.45 6.06 -16.59
CA SER A 86 11.61 5.81 -17.42
C SER A 86 12.09 4.39 -17.20
N ARG A 87 11.73 3.49 -18.12
CA ARG A 87 12.68 2.69 -18.92
C ARG A 87 11.92 1.67 -19.76
N THR A 88 12.32 1.64 -21.02
CA THR A 88 11.87 0.83 -22.16
C THR A 88 11.79 -0.68 -21.84
N PRO A 89 10.77 -1.41 -22.33
CA PRO A 89 10.69 -2.86 -22.20
C PRO A 89 11.49 -3.56 -23.31
N ALA A 90 12.23 -4.61 -22.94
CA ALA A 90 12.68 -5.65 -23.88
C ALA A 90 11.87 -6.93 -23.59
N PRO A 91 11.41 -7.65 -24.63
CA PRO A 91 10.52 -8.79 -24.45
C PRO A 91 11.31 -10.07 -24.20
N ASN A 92 10.78 -10.95 -23.33
CA ASN A 92 10.53 -12.38 -23.61
C ASN A 92 10.29 -13.19 -22.32
N THR A 93 9.07 -13.73 -22.22
CA THR A 93 8.71 -15.13 -21.90
C THR A 93 9.20 -15.77 -20.57
N PRO A 94 8.30 -16.40 -19.78
CA PRO A 94 8.53 -16.72 -18.37
C PRO A 94 9.46 -17.92 -18.16
N ARG A 95 10.38 -17.79 -17.20
CA ARG A 95 11.16 -18.89 -16.63
C ARG A 95 11.27 -18.68 -15.12
N PRO A 96 11.00 -19.69 -14.28
CA PRO A 96 11.21 -19.57 -12.84
C PRO A 96 12.71 -19.55 -12.57
N ALA A 97 13.29 -18.35 -12.47
CA ALA A 97 14.67 -18.18 -12.07
C ALA A 97 14.70 -17.89 -10.57
N SER A 98 14.94 -18.94 -9.79
CA SER A 98 15.61 -18.82 -8.50
C SER A 98 17.05 -18.32 -8.74
N GLY A 99 17.46 -17.27 -8.01
CA GLY A 99 18.82 -16.69 -8.01
C GLY A 99 18.86 -15.29 -8.63
N THR A 100 19.49 -14.26 -8.04
CA THR A 100 20.80 -14.25 -7.39
C THR A 100 20.97 -13.02 -6.47
N THR A 101 21.35 -13.30 -5.22
CA THR A 101 22.16 -12.55 -4.23
C THR A 101 22.17 -11.01 -4.24
N ALA A 102 21.43 -10.42 -3.29
CA ALA A 102 21.71 -9.09 -2.73
C ALA A 102 22.09 -9.25 -1.25
N ALA A 103 23.40 -9.15 -0.97
CA ALA A 103 24.05 -9.15 0.36
C ALA A 103 23.76 -10.37 1.27
N ALA A 104 24.71 -10.69 2.15
CA ALA A 104 24.57 -11.76 3.15
C ALA A 104 23.57 -11.32 4.25
N GLY A 105 22.29 -11.34 3.91
CA GLY A 105 21.14 -11.19 4.79
C GLY A 105 20.07 -12.14 4.27
N ASN A 106 19.22 -12.69 5.14
CA ASN A 106 18.22 -13.70 4.75
C ASN A 106 17.05 -13.06 3.98
N ALA A 107 17.33 -12.36 2.89
CA ALA A 107 16.34 -11.76 2.02
C ALA A 107 15.61 -12.85 1.22
N ARG A 108 14.28 -12.88 1.31
CA ARG A 108 13.39 -13.78 0.60
C ARG A 108 12.47 -12.99 -0.32
N SER A 109 12.46 -13.35 -1.59
CA SER A 109 11.57 -12.78 -2.59
C SER A 109 10.34 -13.65 -2.82
N TYR A 110 9.17 -13.03 -2.86
CA TYR A 110 7.87 -13.64 -3.12
C TYR A 110 7.28 -13.00 -4.38
N ALA A 111 7.09 -13.82 -5.43
CA ALA A 111 6.41 -13.40 -6.65
C ALA A 111 4.93 -13.77 -6.55
N THR A 112 4.06 -12.84 -6.94
CA THR A 112 2.61 -13.02 -6.99
C THR A 112 2.06 -12.48 -8.31
N ASP A 113 0.79 -12.74 -8.60
CA ASP A 113 0.14 -12.21 -9.80
C ASP A 113 0.06 -10.67 -9.80
N GLY A 114 0.06 -10.07 -8.60
CA GLY A 114 -0.03 -8.63 -8.42
C GLY A 114 1.31 -7.88 -8.35
N GLY A 115 2.42 -8.60 -8.18
CA GLY A 115 3.72 -7.97 -7.97
C GLY A 115 4.78 -8.88 -7.38
N ARG A 116 5.90 -8.27 -7.00
CA ARG A 116 6.99 -8.91 -6.27
C ARG A 116 7.18 -8.22 -4.93
N VAL A 117 7.33 -9.01 -3.88
CA VAL A 117 7.64 -8.55 -2.52
C VAL A 117 8.95 -9.19 -2.07
N VAL A 118 9.83 -8.43 -1.41
CA VAL A 118 11.07 -8.94 -0.82
C VAL A 118 11.09 -8.57 0.65
N PHE A 119 11.21 -9.58 1.50
CA PHE A 119 11.36 -9.43 2.94
C PHE A 119 12.76 -9.83 3.35
N GLU A 120 13.38 -9.09 4.26
CA GLU A 120 14.54 -9.55 5.00
C GLU A 120 14.07 -10.29 6.25
N MET A 121 14.49 -11.54 6.40
CA MET A 121 14.03 -12.42 7.48
C MET A 121 15.06 -12.45 8.62
N GLY A 122 14.71 -11.89 9.76
CA GLY A 122 15.44 -12.07 11.02
C GLY A 122 15.04 -13.36 11.74
N ALA A 123 15.67 -13.60 12.90
CA ALA A 123 15.35 -14.75 13.74
C ALA A 123 13.94 -14.67 14.36
N ALA A 124 13.49 -13.45 14.68
CA ALA A 124 12.20 -13.20 15.35
C ALA A 124 11.47 -11.97 14.79
N SER A 125 11.92 -11.41 13.65
CA SER A 125 11.30 -10.26 12.99
C SER A 125 11.58 -10.27 11.50
N ALA A 126 10.78 -9.57 10.71
CA ALA A 126 11.06 -9.36 9.30
C ALA A 126 10.91 -7.88 8.92
N GLU A 127 11.66 -7.46 7.90
CA GLU A 127 11.58 -6.11 7.34
C GLU A 127 11.19 -6.18 5.87
N LEU A 128 10.34 -5.26 5.43
CA LEU A 128 10.01 -5.12 4.00
C LEU A 128 11.13 -4.36 3.30
N VAL A 129 11.91 -5.06 2.47
CA VAL A 129 12.99 -4.46 1.68
C VAL A 129 12.44 -3.79 0.43
N SER A 130 11.54 -4.47 -0.29
CA SER A 130 10.92 -3.90 -1.49
C SER A 130 9.57 -4.53 -1.79
N ALA A 131 8.68 -3.75 -2.39
CA ALA A 131 7.44 -4.23 -2.98
C ALA A 131 7.22 -3.50 -4.30
N THR A 132 7.10 -4.25 -5.39
CA THR A 132 6.94 -3.73 -6.76
C THR A 132 5.67 -4.31 -7.36
N PRO A 133 4.63 -3.51 -7.64
CA PRO A 133 3.43 -4.01 -8.32
C PRO A 133 3.71 -4.30 -9.79
N GLU A 134 3.00 -5.28 -10.34
CA GLU A 134 2.92 -5.49 -11.78
C GLU A 134 2.09 -4.37 -12.46
N PRO A 135 2.27 -4.11 -13.77
CA PRO A 135 1.49 -3.13 -14.50
C PRO A 135 -0.02 -3.35 -14.38
N GLY A 136 -0.76 -2.27 -14.09
CA GLY A 136 -2.21 -2.31 -13.88
C GLY A 136 -2.64 -2.79 -12.49
N TRP A 137 -1.70 -3.02 -11.58
CA TRP A 137 -1.99 -3.26 -10.16
C TRP A 137 -1.66 -2.02 -9.32
N SER A 138 -2.55 -1.72 -8.39
CA SER A 138 -2.31 -0.77 -7.30
C SER A 138 -1.71 -1.51 -6.11
N MET A 139 -0.81 -0.85 -5.37
CA MET A 139 -0.15 -1.44 -4.21
C MET A 139 -0.40 -0.61 -2.96
N ARG A 140 -0.65 -1.28 -1.84
CA ARG A 140 -0.73 -0.70 -0.50
C ARG A 140 0.06 -1.54 0.49
N VAL A 141 0.74 -0.90 1.42
CA VAL A 141 1.54 -1.55 2.46
C VAL A 141 1.03 -1.09 3.82
N TRP A 142 0.86 -2.05 4.74
CA TRP A 142 0.63 -1.80 6.16
C TRP A 142 1.66 -2.57 6.98
N SER A 143 2.12 -1.99 8.07
CA SER A 143 3.10 -2.61 8.95
C SER A 143 2.78 -2.30 10.41
N ASN A 144 3.16 -3.23 11.28
CA ASN A 144 3.08 -3.14 12.73
C ASN A 144 4.32 -3.84 13.33
N THR A 145 4.42 -3.88 14.65
CA THR A 145 5.54 -4.47 15.40
C THR A 145 5.72 -5.97 15.12
N THR A 146 4.64 -6.69 14.81
CA THR A 146 4.62 -8.15 14.66
C THR A 146 4.12 -8.63 13.30
N TRP A 147 3.86 -7.72 12.35
CA TRP A 147 3.39 -8.10 11.03
C TRP A 147 3.55 -7.00 9.98
N ILE A 148 3.63 -7.41 8.72
CA ILE A 148 3.57 -6.56 7.52
C ILE A 148 2.56 -7.16 6.55
N ARG A 149 1.70 -6.33 5.96
CA ARG A 149 0.80 -6.71 4.87
C ARG A 149 1.10 -5.87 3.64
N VAL A 150 1.36 -6.52 2.52
CA VAL A 150 1.41 -5.91 1.19
C VAL A 150 0.17 -6.36 0.44
N ASN A 151 -0.59 -5.43 -0.12
CA ASN A 151 -1.77 -5.71 -0.90
C ASN A 151 -1.62 -5.13 -2.29
N PHE A 152 -1.87 -5.97 -3.27
CA PHE A 152 -2.01 -5.65 -4.67
C PHE A 152 -3.49 -5.74 -5.03
N ALA A 153 -4.04 -4.70 -5.63
CA ALA A 153 -5.42 -4.67 -6.08
C ALA A 153 -5.49 -4.17 -7.51
N ARG A 154 -6.29 -4.81 -8.35
CA ARG A 154 -6.53 -4.45 -9.74
C ARG A 154 -7.93 -3.83 -9.89
N ASP A 155 -8.12 -3.03 -10.93
CA ASP A 155 -9.39 -2.33 -11.19
C ASP A 155 -10.57 -3.28 -11.45
N ASP A 156 -10.29 -4.54 -11.82
CA ASP A 156 -11.30 -5.60 -12.02
C ASP A 156 -11.79 -6.25 -10.71
N GLY A 157 -11.26 -5.82 -9.56
CA GLY A 157 -11.59 -6.34 -8.23
C GLY A 157 -10.65 -7.44 -7.74
N THR A 158 -9.77 -7.97 -8.60
CA THR A 158 -8.81 -9.00 -8.22
C THR A 158 -7.84 -8.45 -7.19
N THR A 159 -7.65 -9.19 -6.09
CA THR A 159 -6.82 -8.76 -4.98
C THR A 159 -5.83 -9.85 -4.58
N VAL A 160 -4.58 -9.47 -4.36
CA VAL A 160 -3.54 -10.35 -3.82
C VAL A 160 -2.94 -9.70 -2.58
N SER A 161 -3.02 -10.38 -1.44
CA SER A 161 -2.44 -9.92 -0.19
C SER A 161 -1.32 -10.84 0.26
N VAL A 162 -0.14 -10.29 0.47
CA VAL A 162 1.01 -10.96 1.09
C VAL A 162 1.10 -10.48 2.53
N PHE A 163 1.00 -11.40 3.48
CA PHE A 163 1.17 -11.16 4.90
C PHE A 163 2.50 -11.75 5.34
N CYS A 164 3.27 -10.99 6.09
CA CYS A 164 4.42 -11.48 6.83
C CYS A 164 4.14 -11.28 8.32
N THR A 165 4.18 -12.34 9.12
CA THR A 165 3.79 -12.31 10.54
C THR A 165 4.86 -12.97 11.39
N TRP A 166 5.14 -12.40 12.56
CA TRP A 166 6.05 -12.96 13.56
C TRP A 166 5.56 -12.53 14.95
N ASN A 167 5.14 -13.47 15.77
CA ASN A 167 4.72 -13.21 17.14
C ASN A 167 5.28 -14.30 18.03
N ASP A 168 6.45 -14.06 18.61
CA ASP A 168 7.25 -15.04 19.35
C ASP A 168 7.68 -16.27 18.53
N HIS A 169 7.73 -16.12 17.19
CA HIS A 169 8.19 -17.16 16.27
C HIS A 169 8.92 -16.58 15.06
N ALA A 170 9.65 -17.44 14.34
CA ALA A 170 10.34 -17.05 13.11
C ALA A 170 9.32 -16.57 12.05
N PRO A 171 9.59 -15.47 11.32
CA PRO A 171 8.57 -14.86 10.47
C PRO A 171 8.04 -15.82 9.40
N GLN A 172 6.73 -15.87 9.28
CA GLN A 172 6.00 -16.65 8.27
C GLN A 172 5.42 -15.72 7.23
N VAL A 173 5.24 -16.23 6.00
CA VAL A 173 4.69 -15.46 4.89
C VAL A 173 3.51 -16.22 4.29
N ASP A 174 2.35 -15.57 4.26
CA ASP A 174 1.11 -16.10 3.71
C ASP A 174 0.65 -15.24 2.54
N ILE A 175 0.27 -15.88 1.43
CA ILE A 175 -0.22 -15.20 0.23
C ILE A 175 -1.67 -15.59 0.03
N VAL A 176 -2.56 -14.59 0.03
CA VAL A 176 -4.01 -14.75 -0.07
C VAL A 176 -4.50 -14.02 -1.32
N ASN A 177 -5.14 -14.76 -2.22
CA ASN A 177 -5.76 -14.23 -3.43
C ASN A 177 -7.28 -14.16 -3.21
N SER A 178 -7.93 -13.10 -3.70
CA SER A 178 -9.37 -12.84 -3.56
C SER A 178 -9.95 -12.21 -4.81
#